data_AF-L2FSP0-F1
#
_entry.id   AF-L2FSP0-F1
#
_cell.length_a   1.000
_cell.length_b   1.000
_cell.length_c   1.000
_cell.angle_alpha   90.00
_cell.angle_beta   90.00
_cell.angle_gamma   90.00
#
_symmetry.space_group_name_H-M   'P 1'
#
loop_
_entity.id
_entity.type
_entity.pdbx_description
1 polymer ?
#
loop_
_entity_poly.entity_id
_entity_poly.type
_entity_poly.pdbx_seq_one_letter_code
_entity_poly.pdbx_strand_id
1 'polypeptide(L)'
;MPLVIKREDMSNVRSITHEAEIHRHILQALANPRVATILTTFRVNVPLSQGLLHHTNSAVWSQILPRLPAGYAPCNALVSEKTYPFPFRVRKLLLEQLTACEDPQKVAQGHMNTHCLIRVYLGKRKYNRVEKDARPAHLKKLRPYSLRNFPLCVDQMEDLDLDVEGYAGVYALDGQGRHE
;
A
#
# COMPACT_ATOMS: atom_id res chain seq x y z
N MET A 1 10.38 -8.81 -12.67
CA MET A 1 9.65 -8.62 -11.39
C MET A 1 8.45 -9.55 -11.36
N PRO A 2 8.06 -10.13 -10.21
CA PRO A 2 6.88 -10.99 -10.17
C PRO A 2 5.59 -10.18 -10.27
N LEU A 3 4.62 -10.77 -10.96
CA LEU A 3 3.29 -10.21 -11.17
C LEU A 3 2.30 -10.79 -10.17
N VAL A 4 1.24 -10.04 -9.93
CA VAL A 4 0.08 -10.44 -9.16
C VAL A 4 -1.18 -10.23 -9.97
N ILE A 5 -2.16 -11.11 -9.74
CA ILE A 5 -3.48 -11.03 -10.35
C ILE A 5 -4.45 -10.59 -9.26
N LYS A 6 -5.02 -9.41 -9.42
CA LYS A 6 -6.10 -8.91 -8.58
C LYS A 6 -7.43 -9.19 -9.26
N ARG A 7 -8.19 -10.12 -8.69
CA ARG A 7 -9.45 -10.59 -9.25
C ARG A 7 -10.63 -9.72 -8.79
N GLU A 8 -11.60 -9.50 -9.68
CA GLU A 8 -12.82 -8.73 -9.40
C GLU A 8 -13.82 -9.49 -8.52
N ASP A 9 -13.87 -10.81 -8.65
CA ASP A 9 -14.85 -11.69 -7.99
C ASP A 9 -14.66 -11.85 -6.48
N MET A 10 -13.64 -11.20 -5.91
CA MET A 10 -13.34 -11.24 -4.47
C MET A 10 -14.00 -10.10 -3.68
N SER A 11 -14.64 -9.12 -4.34
CA SER A 11 -15.29 -7.98 -3.67
C SER A 11 -16.24 -7.19 -4.56
N ASN A 12 -17.51 -7.05 -4.14
CA ASN A 12 -18.54 -6.30 -4.88
C ASN A 12 -18.41 -4.76 -4.77
N VAL A 13 -17.52 -4.27 -3.91
CA VAL A 13 -17.39 -2.83 -3.59
C VAL A 13 -16.30 -2.14 -4.42
N ARG A 14 -15.53 -2.89 -5.22
CA ARG A 14 -14.34 -2.37 -5.92
C ARG A 14 -14.43 -2.67 -7.41
N SER A 15 -14.34 -1.64 -8.23
CA SER A 15 -14.22 -1.78 -9.68
C SER A 15 -12.74 -1.88 -10.07
N ILE A 16 -12.31 -3.04 -10.55
CA ILE A 16 -10.94 -3.22 -11.01
C ILE A 16 -10.65 -2.40 -12.27
N THR A 17 -11.69 -2.12 -13.07
CA THR A 17 -11.60 -1.28 -14.25
C THR A 17 -11.27 0.15 -13.85
N HIS A 18 -11.96 0.68 -12.84
CA HIS A 18 -11.67 2.00 -12.31
C HIS A 18 -10.24 2.08 -11.73
N GLU A 19 -9.80 1.05 -11.00
CA GLU A 19 -8.43 1.01 -10.50
C GLU A 19 -7.39 0.99 -11.63
N ALA A 20 -7.63 0.22 -12.70
CA ALA A 20 -6.76 0.18 -13.88
C ALA A 20 -6.71 1.54 -14.59
N GLU A 21 -7.83 2.24 -14.67
CA GLU A 21 -7.93 3.57 -15.26
C GLU A 21 -7.14 4.61 -14.46
N ILE A 22 -7.30 4.66 -13.14
CA ILE A 22 -6.53 5.54 -12.25
C ILE A 22 -5.04 5.24 -12.41
N HIS A 23 -4.66 3.96 -12.44
CA HIS A 23 -3.27 3.57 -12.63
C HIS A 23 -2.71 4.04 -13.98
N ARG A 24 -3.48 3.90 -15.07
CA ARG A 24 -3.10 4.40 -16.38
C ARG A 24 -2.90 5.92 -16.36
N HIS A 25 -3.78 6.68 -15.70
CA HIS A 25 -3.62 8.13 -15.55
C HIS A 25 -2.34 8.49 -14.81
N ILE A 26 -2.02 7.78 -13.72
CA ILE A 26 -0.75 7.97 -13.00
C ILE A 26 0.43 7.74 -13.94
N LEU A 27 0.50 6.59 -14.62
CA LEU A 27 1.60 6.25 -15.53
C LEU A 27 1.73 7.26 -16.68
N GLN A 28 0.62 7.78 -17.21
CA GLN A 28 0.64 8.84 -18.22
C GLN A 28 1.15 10.17 -17.67
N ALA A 29 0.77 10.55 -16.45
CA ALA A 29 1.32 11.72 -15.79
C ALA A 29 2.85 11.56 -15.60
N LEU A 30 3.34 10.35 -15.35
CA LEU A 30 4.78 10.08 -15.23
C LEU A 30 5.54 10.27 -16.55
N ALA A 31 4.87 10.22 -17.69
CA ALA A 31 5.49 10.51 -18.99
C ALA A 31 5.77 12.02 -19.16
N ASN A 32 5.18 12.90 -18.34
CA ASN A 32 5.50 14.31 -18.32
C ASN A 32 6.92 14.52 -17.72
N PRO A 33 7.87 15.15 -18.45
CA PRO A 33 9.24 15.32 -17.96
C PRO A 33 9.34 16.07 -16.62
N ARG A 34 8.42 17.00 -16.33
CA ARG A 34 8.38 17.71 -15.04
C ARG A 34 8.06 16.75 -13.90
N VAL A 35 7.05 15.91 -14.09
CA VAL A 35 6.64 14.88 -13.11
C VAL A 35 7.71 13.81 -12.96
N ALA A 36 8.29 13.33 -14.07
CA ALA A 36 9.37 12.36 -14.06
C ALA A 36 10.58 12.85 -13.24
N THR A 37 11.00 14.10 -13.44
CA THR A 37 12.11 14.71 -12.70
C THR A 37 11.82 14.73 -11.19
N ILE A 38 10.61 15.11 -10.79
CA ILE A 38 10.19 15.11 -9.39
C ILE A 38 10.26 13.69 -8.80
N LEU A 39 9.67 12.70 -9.48
CA LEU A 39 9.71 11.32 -8.99
C LEU A 39 11.12 10.77 -8.88
N THR A 40 12.02 11.10 -9.82
CA THR A 40 13.43 10.71 -9.71
C THR A 40 14.12 11.39 -8.54
N THR A 41 13.84 12.67 -8.31
CA THR A 41 14.39 13.46 -7.19
C THR A 41 13.98 12.87 -5.85
N PHE A 42 12.70 12.52 -5.70
CA PHE A 42 12.15 11.95 -4.46
C PHE A 42 12.13 10.41 -4.44
N ARG A 43 12.72 9.76 -5.44
CA ARG A 43 12.84 8.29 -5.58
C ARG A 43 11.52 7.53 -5.41
N VAL A 44 10.45 8.07 -6.00
CA VAL A 44 9.11 7.48 -5.95
C VAL A 44 9.03 6.32 -6.94
N ASN A 45 8.58 5.15 -6.47
CA ASN A 45 8.39 3.98 -7.31
C ASN A 45 6.90 3.64 -7.39
N VAL A 46 6.35 3.67 -8.59
CA VAL A 46 4.98 3.23 -8.88
C VAL A 46 5.06 1.83 -9.47
N PRO A 47 4.39 0.81 -8.88
CA PRO A 47 4.36 -0.54 -9.45
C PRO A 47 3.80 -0.49 -10.87
N LEU A 48 4.36 -1.24 -11.83
CA LEU A 48 3.81 -1.27 -13.18
C LEU A 48 2.48 -2.03 -13.23
N SER A 49 1.55 -1.54 -14.05
CA SER A 49 0.31 -2.25 -14.41
C SER A 49 0.42 -2.79 -15.83
N GLN A 50 0.24 -4.10 -16.00
CA GLN A 50 0.19 -4.74 -17.32
C GLN A 50 -1.20 -4.62 -17.98
N GLY A 51 -2.22 -4.24 -17.20
CA GLY A 51 -3.56 -3.98 -17.70
C GLY A 51 -4.59 -5.02 -17.26
N LEU A 52 -5.76 -4.94 -17.91
CA LEU A 52 -6.93 -5.75 -17.60
C LEU A 52 -6.90 -7.08 -18.36
N LEU A 53 -7.08 -8.17 -17.61
CA LEU A 53 -7.39 -9.49 -18.12
C LEU A 53 -8.90 -9.69 -18.07
N HIS A 54 -9.56 -9.71 -19.23
CA HIS A 54 -10.99 -9.97 -19.31
C HIS A 54 -11.32 -11.45 -19.08
N HIS A 55 -12.50 -11.71 -18.50
CA HIS A 55 -13.03 -13.07 -18.28
C HIS A 55 -13.19 -13.88 -19.58
N THR A 56 -13.39 -13.20 -20.71
CA THR A 56 -13.55 -13.83 -22.04
C THR A 56 -12.25 -14.31 -22.66
N ASN A 57 -11.08 -13.97 -22.10
CA ASN A 57 -9.78 -14.38 -22.62
C ASN A 57 -9.44 -15.83 -22.23
N SER A 58 -10.14 -16.79 -22.86
CA SER A 58 -10.05 -18.22 -22.57
C SER A 58 -8.63 -18.78 -22.74
N ALA A 59 -7.86 -18.27 -23.72
CA ALA A 59 -6.49 -18.70 -23.99
C ALA A 59 -5.53 -18.39 -22.84
N VAL A 60 -5.71 -17.28 -22.14
CA VAL A 60 -4.91 -16.91 -20.97
C VAL A 60 -5.44 -17.58 -19.71
N TRP A 61 -6.76 -17.61 -19.52
CA TRP A 61 -7.37 -18.24 -18.34
C TRP A 61 -7.10 -19.75 -18.27
N SER A 62 -7.04 -20.46 -19.39
CA SER A 62 -6.68 -21.89 -19.42
C SER A 62 -5.29 -22.18 -18.85
N GLN A 63 -4.38 -21.21 -18.88
CA GLN A 63 -3.03 -21.31 -18.32
C GLN A 63 -2.98 -20.94 -16.83
N ILE A 64 -3.89 -20.06 -16.38
CA ILE A 64 -3.93 -19.54 -15.01
C ILE A 64 -4.73 -20.46 -14.09
N LEU A 65 -5.91 -20.91 -14.50
CA LEU A 65 -6.84 -21.67 -13.66
C LEU A 65 -6.21 -22.93 -13.03
N PRO A 66 -5.40 -23.75 -13.74
CA PRO A 66 -4.78 -24.93 -13.15
C PRO A 66 -3.80 -24.63 -12.00
N ARG A 67 -3.39 -23.37 -11.83
CA ARG A 67 -2.48 -22.91 -10.77
C ARG A 67 -3.22 -22.32 -9.57
N LEU A 68 -4.54 -22.16 -9.67
CA LEU A 68 -5.40 -21.68 -8.60
C LEU A 68 -6.02 -22.88 -7.86
N PRO A 69 -6.52 -22.68 -6.62
CA PRO A 69 -7.31 -23.70 -5.95
C PRO A 69 -8.52 -24.12 -6.79
N ALA A 70 -9.08 -25.29 -6.50
CA ALA A 70 -10.28 -25.76 -7.16
C ALA A 70 -11.47 -24.80 -6.92
N GLY A 71 -12.33 -24.63 -7.94
CA GLY A 71 -13.56 -23.82 -7.87
C GLY A 71 -13.42 -22.39 -8.38
N TYR A 72 -12.22 -21.93 -8.76
CA TYR A 72 -12.04 -20.64 -9.39
C TYR A 72 -12.47 -20.67 -10.88
N ALA A 73 -13.15 -19.62 -11.32
CA ALA A 73 -13.58 -19.42 -12.72
C ALA A 73 -12.85 -18.23 -13.37
N PRO A 74 -12.89 -18.07 -14.70
CA PRO A 74 -12.47 -16.82 -15.34
C PRO A 74 -13.25 -15.62 -14.79
N CYS A 75 -12.57 -14.52 -14.51
CA CYS A 75 -13.19 -13.25 -14.10
C CYS A 75 -12.47 -12.08 -14.78
N ASN A 76 -12.95 -10.85 -14.62
CA ASN A 76 -12.07 -9.73 -14.93
C ASN A 76 -11.01 -9.64 -13.83
N ALA A 77 -9.77 -9.36 -14.21
CA ALA A 77 -8.67 -9.20 -13.27
C ALA A 77 -7.70 -8.09 -13.71
N LEU A 78 -7.05 -7.44 -12.75
CA LEU A 78 -5.96 -6.52 -12.99
C LEU A 78 -4.63 -7.27 -12.79
N VAL A 79 -3.75 -7.20 -13.78
CA VAL A 79 -2.39 -7.74 -13.69
C VAL A 79 -1.41 -6.60 -13.43
N SER A 80 -0.68 -6.68 -12.33
CA SER A 80 0.27 -5.65 -11.92
C SER A 80 1.51 -6.25 -11.28
N GLU A 81 2.54 -5.43 -11.12
CA GLU A 81 3.69 -5.78 -10.29
C GLU A 81 3.29 -5.98 -8.83
N LYS A 82 4.00 -6.90 -8.18
CA LYS A 82 3.81 -7.17 -6.76
C LYS A 82 4.43 -6.05 -5.92
N THR A 83 3.61 -5.34 -5.15
CA THR A 83 4.12 -4.52 -4.04
C THR A 83 4.61 -5.44 -2.93
N TYR A 84 5.90 -5.37 -2.62
CA TYR A 84 6.50 -6.16 -1.56
C TYR A 84 6.20 -5.56 -0.19
N PRO A 85 6.06 -6.41 0.84
CA PRO A 85 6.02 -5.92 2.20
C PRO A 85 7.34 -5.24 2.56
N PHE A 86 7.28 -4.31 3.51
CA PHE A 86 8.49 -3.72 4.06
C PHE A 86 9.41 -4.79 4.70
N PRO A 87 10.75 -4.62 4.60
CA PRO A 87 11.70 -5.54 5.20
C PRO A 87 11.44 -5.77 6.69
N PHE A 88 11.83 -6.94 7.20
CA PHE A 88 11.66 -7.30 8.62
C PHE A 88 12.14 -6.22 9.58
N ARG A 89 13.33 -5.64 9.34
CA ARG A 89 13.89 -4.57 10.16
C ARG A 89 12.98 -3.35 10.27
N VAL A 90 12.32 -2.97 9.17
CA VAL A 90 11.41 -1.82 9.15
C VAL A 90 10.13 -2.16 9.90
N ARG A 91 9.57 -3.36 9.69
CA ARG A 91 8.39 -3.84 10.42
C ARG A 91 8.63 -3.88 11.94
N LYS A 92 9.79 -4.36 12.36
CA LYS A 92 10.23 -4.38 13.76
C LYS A 92 10.39 -2.97 14.31
N LEU A 93 11.08 -2.08 13.59
CA LEU A 93 11.27 -0.68 13.99
C LEU A 93 9.94 0.05 14.22
N LEU A 94 8.97 -0.11 13.32
CA LEU A 94 7.65 0.51 13.46
C LEU A 94 6.93 0.02 14.73
N LEU A 95 7.06 -1.25 15.07
CA LEU A 95 6.45 -1.82 16.27
C LEU A 95 7.15 -1.32 17.54
N GLU A 96 8.49 -1.21 17.53
CA GLU A 96 9.28 -0.73 18.65
C GLU A 96 9.06 0.77 18.94
N GLN A 97 9.04 1.59 17.89
CA GLN A 97 9.02 3.05 18.03
C GLN A 97 7.61 3.62 18.11
N LEU A 98 6.65 3.05 17.37
CA LEU A 98 5.33 3.67 17.17
C LEU A 98 4.17 2.88 17.79
N THR A 99 4.43 1.77 18.46
CA THR A 99 3.39 0.96 19.10
C THR A 99 3.82 0.49 20.49
N ALA A 100 2.85 0.26 21.38
CA ALA A 100 3.11 -0.38 22.68
C ALA A 100 3.14 -1.91 22.54
N CYS A 101 3.95 -2.44 21.62
CA CYS A 101 4.04 -3.88 21.35
C CYS A 101 4.98 -4.58 22.34
N GLU A 102 4.48 -5.57 23.07
CA GLU A 102 5.27 -6.33 24.06
C GLU A 102 6.37 -7.18 23.41
N ASP A 103 6.10 -7.78 22.25
CA ASP A 103 7.09 -8.57 21.49
C ASP A 103 7.11 -8.17 20.00
N PRO A 104 7.81 -7.07 19.66
CA PRO A 104 7.91 -6.57 18.28
C PRO A 104 8.48 -7.60 17.30
N GLN A 105 9.39 -8.47 17.76
CA GLN A 105 10.04 -9.47 16.92
C GLN A 105 9.06 -10.54 16.46
N LYS A 106 8.34 -11.16 17.41
CA LYS A 106 7.34 -12.18 17.11
C LYS A 106 6.21 -11.60 16.25
N VAL A 107 5.77 -10.40 16.56
CA VAL A 107 4.71 -9.73 15.79
C VAL A 107 5.17 -9.41 14.36
N ALA A 108 6.39 -8.89 14.17
CA ALA A 108 6.93 -8.62 12.84
C ALA A 108 7.10 -9.90 11.99
N GLN A 109 7.37 -11.06 12.61
CA GLN A 109 7.44 -12.36 11.92
C GLN A 109 6.06 -12.99 11.68
N GLY A 110 5.04 -12.54 12.41
CA GLY A 110 3.69 -13.10 12.34
C GLY A 110 3.10 -13.02 10.93
N HIS A 111 2.33 -14.07 10.57
CA HIS A 111 1.70 -14.21 9.26
C HIS A 111 0.84 -12.99 8.87
N MET A 112 0.24 -12.31 9.85
CA MET A 112 -0.58 -11.11 9.63
C MET A 112 0.21 -9.90 9.13
N ASN A 113 1.52 -9.90 9.32
CA ASN A 113 2.43 -8.80 8.95
C ASN A 113 3.30 -9.11 7.73
N THR A 114 3.00 -10.19 7.02
CA THR A 114 3.66 -10.57 5.76
C THR A 114 3.25 -9.69 4.57
N HIS A 115 2.22 -8.86 4.74
CA HIS A 115 1.72 -7.89 3.75
C HIS A 115 1.75 -6.45 4.30
N CYS A 116 2.78 -6.12 5.07
CA CYS A 116 2.96 -4.79 5.65
C CYS A 116 3.03 -3.72 4.56
N LEU A 117 2.11 -2.75 4.63
CA LEU A 117 2.06 -1.59 3.75
C LEU A 117 1.86 -0.37 4.63
N ILE A 118 2.66 0.68 4.44
CA ILE A 118 2.57 1.92 5.20
C ILE A 118 1.76 2.93 4.38
N ARG A 119 0.83 3.63 5.03
CA ARG A 119 0.07 4.72 4.46
C ARG A 119 0.50 6.02 5.12
N VAL A 120 1.12 6.88 4.34
CA VAL A 120 1.58 8.20 4.79
C VAL A 120 0.39 9.17 4.81
N TYR A 121 0.21 9.88 5.92
CA TYR A 121 -0.86 10.87 6.11
C TYR A 121 -0.27 12.25 6.45
N LEU A 122 0.03 13.03 5.42
CA LEU A 122 0.70 14.34 5.56
C LEU A 122 -0.20 15.45 6.12
N GLY A 123 -1.53 15.31 6.03
CA GLY A 123 -2.48 16.25 6.61
C GLY A 123 -2.93 15.90 8.03
N LYS A 124 -2.33 14.85 8.63
CA LYS A 124 -2.78 14.32 9.92
C LYS A 124 -1.61 14.28 10.89
N ARG A 125 -1.81 14.93 12.04
CA ARG A 125 -1.01 14.72 13.24
C ARG A 125 -1.81 13.88 14.21
N LYS A 126 -1.20 12.85 14.76
CA LYS A 126 -1.81 11.98 15.77
C LYS A 126 -1.31 12.42 17.13
N TYR A 127 -1.55 13.69 17.51
CA TYR A 127 -1.26 14.22 18.85
C TYR A 127 -1.79 13.23 19.89
N ASN A 128 -0.88 12.40 20.41
CA ASN A 128 -1.01 11.48 21.52
C ASN A 128 0.38 10.83 21.72
N ARG A 129 1.34 11.64 22.18
CA ARG A 129 2.49 11.15 22.94
C ARG A 129 1.94 10.44 24.16
N VAL A 130 1.70 9.12 24.08
CA VAL A 130 1.43 8.29 25.27
C VAL A 130 0.28 8.86 26.13
N GLU A 131 -0.64 9.64 25.58
CA GLU A 131 -1.81 10.05 26.36
C GLU A 131 -2.75 8.88 26.36
N LYS A 132 -2.68 8.14 27.47
CA LYS A 132 -3.70 7.27 28.02
C LYS A 132 -4.68 6.84 26.96
N ASP A 133 -4.37 5.73 26.29
CA ASP A 133 -5.42 4.86 25.82
C ASP A 133 -6.26 4.54 27.08
N ALA A 134 -7.32 5.33 27.34
CA ALA A 134 -8.19 5.24 28.51
C ALA A 134 -9.02 3.95 28.49
N ARG A 135 -8.79 3.12 27.48
CA ARG A 135 -9.37 1.81 27.32
C ARG A 135 -8.75 0.85 28.34
N PRO A 136 -9.58 0.03 29.02
CA PRO A 136 -9.11 -1.00 29.93
C PRO A 136 -8.00 -1.87 29.32
N ALA A 137 -7.01 -2.27 30.12
CA ALA A 137 -5.86 -3.07 29.67
C ALA A 137 -6.26 -4.36 28.91
N HIS A 138 -7.41 -4.95 29.24
CA HIS A 138 -7.94 -6.13 28.55
C HIS A 138 -8.38 -5.86 27.10
N LEU A 139 -8.79 -4.63 26.75
CA LEU A 139 -9.15 -4.21 25.39
C LEU A 139 -7.94 -3.78 24.55
N LYS A 140 -6.83 -3.39 25.18
CA LYS A 140 -5.56 -3.11 24.48
C LYS A 140 -4.94 -4.39 23.89
N LYS A 141 -5.08 -5.51 24.61
CA LYS A 141 -4.62 -6.86 24.19
C LYS A 141 -5.44 -7.48 23.06
N LEU A 142 -6.62 -6.93 22.74
CA LEU A 142 -7.56 -7.51 21.78
C LEU A 142 -7.38 -7.03 20.34
N ARG A 143 -6.50 -6.05 20.06
CA ARG A 143 -6.16 -5.71 18.67
C ARG A 143 -4.90 -6.43 18.22
N PRO A 144 -4.97 -7.30 17.19
CA PRO A 144 -3.76 -7.79 16.56
C PRO A 144 -2.98 -6.60 16.00
N TYR A 145 -1.69 -6.53 16.34
CA TYR A 145 -0.74 -5.57 15.76
C TYR A 145 -0.59 -5.89 14.26
N SER A 146 -1.47 -5.31 13.44
CA SER A 146 -1.44 -5.44 11.99
C SER A 146 -0.73 -4.22 11.39
N LEU A 147 0.32 -4.50 10.65
CA LEU A 147 1.07 -3.54 9.85
C LEU A 147 0.55 -3.46 8.41
N ARG A 148 -0.53 -4.19 8.09
CA ARG A 148 -1.19 -4.09 6.78
C ARG A 148 -1.96 -2.76 6.73
N ASN A 149 -1.55 -1.86 5.84
CA ASN A 149 -2.06 -0.49 5.76
C ASN A 149 -1.80 0.33 7.05
N PHE A 150 -0.63 0.17 7.66
CA PHE A 150 -0.21 0.90 8.84
C PHE A 150 -0.24 2.42 8.59
N PRO A 151 -1.04 3.19 9.35
CA PRO A 151 -1.08 4.63 9.19
C PRO A 151 0.17 5.28 9.83
N LEU A 152 0.89 6.08 9.05
CA LEU A 152 2.03 6.86 9.49
C LEU A 152 1.70 8.35 9.36
N CYS A 153 1.52 9.02 10.49
CA CYS A 153 1.16 10.44 10.58
C CYS A 153 2.42 11.32 10.70
N VAL A 154 2.29 12.62 10.45
CA VAL A 154 3.42 13.56 10.37
C VAL A 154 4.29 13.55 11.62
N ASP A 155 3.69 13.60 12.80
CA ASP A 155 4.39 13.55 14.08
C ASP A 155 5.22 12.27 14.25
N GLN A 156 4.70 11.14 13.77
CA GLN A 156 5.40 9.85 13.81
C GLN A 156 6.52 9.77 12.76
N MET A 157 6.40 10.52 11.67
CA MET A 157 7.47 10.65 10.67
C MET A 157 8.61 11.50 11.22
N GLU A 158 8.29 12.60 11.90
CA GLU A 158 9.26 13.46 12.60
C GLU A 158 9.99 12.67 13.69
N ASP A 159 9.28 11.87 14.50
CA ASP A 159 9.90 11.00 15.52
C ASP A 159 10.84 9.94 14.92
N LEU A 160 10.61 9.53 13.66
CA LEU A 160 11.46 8.60 12.91
C LEU A 160 12.53 9.31 12.07
N ASP A 161 12.66 10.63 12.18
CA ASP A 161 13.59 11.47 11.41
C ASP A 161 13.43 11.31 9.89
N LEU A 162 12.18 11.20 9.43
CA LEU A 162 11.84 11.13 8.00
C LEU A 162 11.62 12.54 7.42
N ASP A 163 12.02 12.73 6.17
CA ASP A 163 11.85 13.99 5.43
C ASP A 163 10.38 14.25 5.03
N VAL A 164 9.61 14.82 5.96
CA VAL A 164 8.18 15.14 5.77
C VAL A 164 7.97 16.09 4.59
N GLU A 165 8.81 17.11 4.44
CA GLU A 165 8.69 18.10 3.37
C GLU A 165 8.94 17.47 2.01
N GLY A 166 9.95 16.59 1.90
CA GLY A 166 10.18 15.81 0.70
C GLY A 166 8.99 14.92 0.33
N TYR A 167 8.37 14.26 1.32
CA TYR A 167 7.12 13.55 1.08
C TYR A 167 6.01 14.49 0.60
N ALA A 168 5.83 15.66 1.20
CA ALA A 168 4.80 16.63 0.81
C ALA A 168 4.99 17.19 -0.59
N GLY A 169 6.23 17.50 -0.97
CA GLY A 169 6.58 17.98 -2.31
C GLY A 169 6.15 17.03 -3.42
N VAL A 170 6.22 15.71 -3.18
CA VAL A 170 5.73 14.69 -4.13
C VAL A 170 4.21 14.78 -4.32
N TYR A 171 3.44 14.93 -3.23
CA TYR A 171 1.97 14.89 -3.28
C TYR A 171 1.33 16.23 -3.70
N ALA A 172 1.95 17.37 -3.38
CA ALA A 172 1.37 18.69 -3.64
C ALA A 172 1.36 19.08 -5.13
N LEU A 173 2.32 18.58 -5.92
CA LEU A 173 2.52 19.00 -7.31
C LEU A 173 1.62 18.25 -8.31
N ASP A 174 0.94 17.18 -7.89
CA ASP A 174 -0.08 16.49 -8.70
C ASP A 174 -1.40 17.30 -8.79
N GLY A 175 -1.55 18.34 -7.96
CA GLY A 175 -2.73 19.21 -7.92
C GLY A 175 -2.65 20.47 -8.80
N GLN A 176 -1.47 20.89 -9.24
CA GLN A 176 -1.27 22.18 -9.91
C GLN A 176 -1.38 22.13 -11.44
N GLY A 177 -1.65 20.97 -12.04
CA GLY A 177 -1.85 20.81 -13.50
C GLY A 177 -3.31 20.89 -13.99
N ARG A 178 -4.26 21.35 -13.15
CA ARG A 178 -5.71 21.35 -13.46
C ARG A 178 -6.34 22.73 -13.71
N HIS A 179 -5.52 23.78 -13.85
CA HIS A 179 -5.99 25.10 -14.24
C HIS A 179 -5.02 25.69 -15.28
N GLU A 180 -5.25 25.35 -16.54
CA GLU A 180 -4.90 26.13 -17.74
C GLU A 180 -5.72 25.60 -18.92
#